data_AF-A0A959Z2U2-F1
#
_entry.id   AF-A0A959Z2U2-F1
#
_cell.length_a   1.000
_cell.length_b   1.000
_cell.length_c   1.000
_cell.angle_alpha   90.00
_cell.angle_beta   90.00
_cell.angle_gamma   90.00
#
_symmetry.space_group_name_H-M   'P 1'
#
loop_
_entity.id
_entity.type
_entity.pdbx_description
1 polymer ?
#
loop_
_entity_poly.entity_id
_entity_poly.type
_entity_poly.pdbx_seq_one_letter_code
_entity_poly.pdbx_strand_id
1 'polypeptide(L)'
;AYPHMYENTIDTASTAAKIEAMQKLGVPYPEGYAAQANTDLRAQAAAIVESLKKDGIEASAEKDIIALIAYLQRLGTDIKKQDAAPAVAVK
;
A
#
# COMPACT_ATOMS: atom_id res chain seq x y z
N ALA A 1 -1.25 -7.95 -21.68
CA ALA A 1 -1.69 -6.65 -21.13
C ALA A 1 -2.74 -6.91 -20.06
N TYR A 2 -2.85 -6.05 -19.04
CA TYR A 2 -3.86 -6.14 -17.97
C TYR A 2 -4.80 -4.92 -17.99
N PRO A 3 -5.76 -4.82 -18.95
CA PRO A 3 -6.60 -3.63 -19.12
C PRO A 3 -7.50 -3.35 -17.90
N HIS A 4 -8.00 -4.42 -17.26
CA HIS A 4 -8.91 -4.34 -16.11
C HIS A 4 -8.34 -3.54 -14.94
N MET A 5 -7.02 -3.42 -14.81
CA MET A 5 -6.40 -2.64 -13.71
C MET A 5 -6.60 -1.12 -13.83
N TYR A 6 -6.87 -0.64 -15.05
CA TYR A 6 -7.20 0.78 -15.29
C TYR A 6 -8.69 1.05 -15.11
N GLU A 7 -9.53 0.03 -15.29
CA GLU A 7 -10.98 0.12 -15.22
C GLU A 7 -11.47 -0.06 -13.78
N ASN A 8 -10.94 -1.06 -13.07
CA ASN A 8 -11.39 -1.45 -11.74
C ASN A 8 -10.97 -0.45 -10.66
N THR A 9 -11.87 -0.30 -9.68
CA THR A 9 -11.64 0.45 -8.45
C THR A 9 -11.26 -0.49 -7.31
N ILE A 10 -10.33 -0.05 -6.48
CA ILE A 10 -9.83 -0.83 -5.35
C ILE A 10 -10.92 -1.09 -4.30
N ASP A 11 -11.03 -2.35 -3.87
CA ASP A 11 -11.90 -2.72 -2.76
C ASP A 11 -11.23 -2.38 -1.42
N THR A 12 -11.80 -1.39 -0.72
CA THR A 12 -11.37 -0.98 0.62
C THR A 12 -12.22 -1.58 1.75
N ALA A 13 -13.32 -2.27 1.41
CA ALA A 13 -14.23 -2.85 2.41
C ALA A 13 -13.62 -4.09 3.07
N SER A 14 -12.89 -4.91 2.30
CA SER A 14 -12.25 -6.12 2.82
C SER A 14 -10.90 -5.89 3.52
N THR A 15 -10.36 -4.67 3.49
CA THR A 15 -9.01 -4.34 4.03
C THR A 15 -8.88 -4.64 5.51
N ALA A 16 -9.84 -4.20 6.33
CA ALA A 16 -9.79 -4.37 7.79
C ALA A 16 -9.77 -5.86 8.18
N ALA A 17 -10.70 -6.65 7.62
CA ALA A 17 -10.80 -8.08 7.88
C ALA A 17 -9.51 -8.83 7.48
N LYS A 18 -8.87 -8.43 6.37
CA LYS A 18 -7.59 -9.00 5.95
C LYS A 18 -6.46 -8.67 6.93
N ILE A 19 -6.40 -7.44 7.44
CA ILE A 19 -5.38 -7.02 8.42
C ILE A 19 -5.55 -7.79 9.73
N GLU A 20 -6.77 -7.92 10.23
CA GLU A 20 -7.05 -8.70 11.44
C GLU A 20 -6.69 -10.18 11.25
N ALA A 21 -6.98 -10.76 10.08
CA ALA A 21 -6.57 -12.12 9.76
C ALA A 21 -5.03 -12.25 9.74
N MET A 22 -4.31 -11.29 9.14
CA MET A 22 -2.85 -11.28 9.14
C MET A 22 -2.25 -11.12 10.54
N GLN A 23 -2.85 -10.29 11.41
CA GLN A 23 -2.48 -10.20 12.82
C GLN A 23 -2.61 -11.54 13.53
N LYS A 24 -3.72 -12.26 13.32
CA LYS A 24 -3.93 -13.61 13.86
C LYS A 24 -2.91 -14.63 13.35
N LEU A 25 -2.43 -14.46 12.12
CA LEU A 25 -1.39 -15.29 11.51
C LEU A 25 0.03 -14.90 11.94
N GLY A 26 0.20 -13.89 12.81
CA GLY A 26 1.49 -13.49 13.37
C GLY A 26 2.21 -12.37 12.61
N VAL A 27 1.55 -11.70 11.66
CA VAL A 27 2.12 -10.52 11.01
C VAL A 27 2.09 -9.34 11.99
N PRO A 28 3.22 -8.63 12.22
CA PRO A 28 3.34 -7.61 13.27
C PRO A 28 2.69 -6.28 12.87
N TYR A 29 1.37 -6.28 12.65
CA TYR A 29 0.59 -5.05 12.51
C TYR A 29 0.20 -4.50 13.88
N PRO A 30 0.32 -3.18 14.13
CA PRO A 30 -0.10 -2.56 15.37
C PRO A 30 -1.57 -2.85 15.70
N GLU A 31 -1.89 -2.98 16.99
CA GLU A 31 -3.27 -3.12 17.43
C GLU A 31 -4.11 -1.90 16.99
N GLY A 32 -5.31 -2.14 16.46
CA GLY A 32 -6.17 -1.08 15.94
C GLY A 32 -5.80 -0.54 14.55
N TYR A 33 -4.70 -1.01 13.93
CA TYR A 33 -4.29 -0.54 12.59
C TYR A 33 -5.36 -0.76 11.51
N ALA A 34 -6.22 -1.77 11.65
CA ALA A 34 -7.33 -2.03 10.73
C ALA A 34 -8.27 -0.81 10.54
N ALA A 35 -8.45 0.02 11.58
CA ALA A 35 -9.26 1.23 11.51
C ALA A 35 -8.57 2.37 10.74
N GLN A 36 -7.24 2.43 10.78
CA GLN A 36 -6.44 3.47 10.13
C GLN A 36 -6.03 3.09 8.70
N ALA A 37 -5.97 1.80 8.37
CA ALA A 37 -5.43 1.30 7.11
C ALA A 37 -6.04 1.94 5.86
N ASN A 38 -7.36 2.18 5.84
CA ASN A 38 -8.03 2.81 4.71
C ASN A 38 -7.71 4.31 4.59
N THR A 39 -7.33 4.97 5.68
CA THR A 39 -6.87 6.36 5.67
C THR A 39 -5.45 6.43 5.10
N ASP A 40 -4.55 5.58 5.59
CA ASP A 40 -3.16 5.52 5.11
C ASP A 40 -3.09 5.10 3.63
N LEU A 41 -3.95 4.18 3.20
CA LEU A 41 -4.10 3.79 1.80
C LEU A 41 -4.43 4.99 0.90
N ARG A 42 -5.39 5.83 1.30
CA ARG A 42 -5.77 7.03 0.53
C ARG A 42 -4.64 8.04 0.48
N ALA A 43 -3.93 8.24 1.60
CA ALA A 43 -2.78 9.14 1.66
C ALA A 43 -1.66 8.68 0.71
N GLN A 44 -1.35 7.38 0.71
CA GLN A 44 -0.36 6.81 -0.21
C GLN A 44 -0.80 6.93 -1.67
N ALA A 45 -2.05 6.60 -1.97
CA ALA A 45 -2.59 6.71 -3.32
C ALA A 45 -2.52 8.15 -3.85
N ALA A 46 -2.85 9.14 -3.02
CA ALA A 46 -2.76 10.56 -3.38
C ALA A 46 -1.31 10.98 -3.68
N ALA A 47 -0.35 10.57 -2.85
CA ALA A 47 1.06 10.88 -3.05
C ALA A 47 1.62 10.26 -4.35
N ILE A 48 1.18 9.04 -4.67
CA ILE A 48 1.58 8.36 -5.91
C ILE A 48 0.98 9.07 -7.12
N VAL A 49 -0.30 9.43 -7.10
CA VAL A 49 -0.94 10.17 -8.20
C VAL A 49 -0.28 11.52 -8.41
N GLU A 50 0.08 12.23 -7.34
CA GLU A 50 0.83 13.50 -7.46
C GLU A 50 2.20 13.29 -8.10
N SER A 51 2.90 12.21 -7.74
CA SER A 51 4.19 11.86 -8.33
C SER A 51 4.06 11.51 -9.81
N LEU A 52 3.09 10.67 -10.17
CA LEU A 52 2.80 10.30 -11.56
C LEU A 52 2.41 11.51 -12.41
N LYS A 53 1.67 12.47 -11.84
CA LYS A 53 1.31 13.70 -12.53
C LYS A 53 2.54 14.55 -12.88
N LYS A 54 3.59 14.56 -12.05
CA LYS A 54 4.87 15.22 -12.35
C LYS A 54 5.60 14.57 -13.52
N ASP A 55 5.41 13.26 -13.68
CA ASP A 55 5.96 12.47 -14.80
C ASP A 55 5.05 12.50 -16.05
N GLY A 56 3.94 13.26 -16.02
CA GLY A 56 3.01 13.42 -17.14
C GLY A 56 2.00 12.28 -17.30
N ILE A 57 1.84 11.42 -16.29
CA ILE A 57 0.92 10.29 -16.29
C ILE A 57 -0.32 10.64 -15.45
N GLU A 58 -1.49 10.64 -16.08
CA GLU A 58 -2.76 10.83 -15.38
C GLU A 58 -3.37 9.48 -14.97
N ALA A 59 -3.63 9.33 -13.67
CA ALA A 59 -4.28 8.15 -13.11
C ALA A 59 -5.16 8.56 -11.92
N SER A 60 -6.26 7.84 -11.71
CA SER A 60 -7.14 8.05 -10.55
C SER A 60 -6.63 7.25 -9.34
N ALA A 61 -6.61 7.88 -8.16
CA ALA A 61 -6.10 7.32 -6.91
C ALA A 61 -6.82 6.04 -6.48
N GLU A 62 -8.06 5.83 -6.94
CA GLU A 62 -8.90 4.71 -6.55
C GLU A 62 -8.72 3.49 -7.46
N LYS A 63 -7.84 3.55 -8.47
CA LYS A 63 -7.65 2.44 -9.42
C LYS A 63 -6.71 1.38 -8.89
N ASP A 64 -6.99 0.12 -9.23
CA ASP A 64 -6.14 -1.03 -8.85
C ASP A 64 -4.69 -0.86 -9.32
N ILE A 65 -4.47 -0.18 -10.45
CA ILE A 65 -3.13 0.13 -10.95
C ILE A 65 -2.30 0.94 -9.95
N ILE A 66 -2.91 1.84 -9.17
CA ILE A 66 -2.20 2.63 -8.15
C ILE A 66 -1.73 1.75 -6.99
N ALA A 67 -2.55 0.78 -6.57
CA ALA A 67 -2.17 -0.17 -5.53
C ALA A 67 -0.98 -1.04 -5.96
N LEU A 68 -0.97 -1.47 -7.24
CA LEU A 68 0.16 -2.22 -7.78
C LEU A 68 1.42 -1.36 -7.87
N ILE A 69 1.31 -0.10 -8.32
CA ILE A 69 2.44 0.84 -8.35
C ILE A 69 2.99 1.06 -6.94
N ALA A 70 2.12 1.27 -5.94
CA ALA A 70 2.52 1.41 -4.54
C ALA A 70 3.33 0.20 -4.05
N TYR A 71 2.84 -1.01 -4.34
CA TYR A 71 3.52 -2.25 -3.97
C TYR A 71 4.89 -2.39 -4.64
N LEU A 72 4.98 -2.10 -5.94
CA LEU A 72 6.23 -2.19 -6.70
C LEU A 72 7.25 -1.13 -6.26
N GLN A 73 6.81 0.10 -6.00
CA GLN A 73 7.66 1.17 -5.48
C GLN A 73 8.23 0.77 -4.12
N ARG A 74 7.38 0.25 -3.22
CA ARG A 74 7.81 -0.25 -1.92
C ARG A 74 8.82 -1.38 -2.05
N LEU A 75 8.60 -2.35 -2.94
CA LEU A 75 9.54 -3.44 -3.19
C LEU A 75 10.91 -2.91 -3.65
N GLY A 76 10.94 -1.88 -4.50
CA GLY A 76 12.18 -1.28 -4.99
C GLY A 76 12.92 -0.37 -4.00
N THR A 77 12.21 0.24 -3.04
CA THR A 77 12.80 1.20 -2.07
C THR A 77 13.03 0.62 -0.69
N ASP A 78 12.14 -0.24 -0.18
CA ASP A 78 12.26 -0.79 1.16
C ASP A 78 13.50 -1.67 1.28
N ILE A 79 13.83 -2.44 0.24
CA ILE A 79 15.08 -3.21 0.18
C ILE A 79 16.31 -2.31 0.39
N LYS A 80 16.31 -1.09 -0.17
CA LYS A 80 17.43 -0.15 -0.04
C LYS A 80 17.44 0.58 1.31
N LYS A 81 16.28 0.72 1.97
CA LYS A 81 16.17 1.36 3.29
C LYS A 81 16.50 0.42 4.45
N GLN A 82 16.37 -0.89 4.28
CA GLN A 82 16.70 -1.88 5.31
C GLN A 82 18.20 -1.90 5.67
N ASP A 83 19.09 -1.50 4.75
CA ASP A 83 20.53 -1.35 5.05
C ASP A 83 20.82 -0.22 6.07
N ALA A 84 19.85 0.62 6.41
CA ALA A 84 20.02 1.80 7.27
C ALA A 84 19.31 1.74 8.64
N ALA A 85 18.67 0.64 9.04
CA ALA A 85 18.11 0.51 10.41
C ALA A 85 18.19 -0.93 10.93
N PRO A 86 18.68 -1.16 12.16
CA PRO A 86 18.88 -2.50 12.69
C PRO A 86 17.53 -3.17 13.00
N ALA A 87 17.51 -4.48 12.77
CA ALA A 87 16.45 -5.39 13.16
C ALA A 87 15.99 -5.11 14.59
N VAL A 88 14.70 -4.79 14.75
CA VAL A 88 14.09 -4.63 16.07
C VAL A 88 14.07 -6.01 16.73
N ALA A 89 14.74 -6.05 17.88
CA ALA A 89 14.88 -7.16 18.78
C ALA A 89 13.52 -7.77 19.17
N VAL A 90 13.47 -9.10 19.17
CA VAL A 90 12.50 -9.86 19.95
C VAL A 90 13.28 -10.45 21.13
N LYS A 91 12.95 -9.97 22.33
CA LYS A 91 13.23 -10.66 23.59
C LYS A 91 12.20 -11.75 23.79
#